data_AF-A0A1F2ZYY1-F1
#
_entry.id   AF-A0A1F2ZYY1-F1
#
_cell.length_a   1.000
_cell.length_b   1.000
_cell.length_c   1.000
_cell.angle_alpha   90.00
_cell.angle_beta   90.00
_cell.angle_gamma   90.00
#
_symmetry.space_group_name_H-M   'P 1'
#
loop_
_entity.id
_entity.type
_entity.pdbx_description
1 polymer ?
#
loop_
_entity_poly.entity_id
_entity_poly.type
_entity_poly.pdbx_seq_one_letter_code
_entity_poly.pdbx_strand_id
1 'polypeptide(L)'
;MRIEKYLNTTPEEVGSRRHDIWLGISLGNKYFTAEHMERYITWALAHTKERVLIVIGDAIQAVNIEVLDSRTPHHALKRARKLGDEQHAVISAVIAALPPAQQELVRLVRFEEVTGAQPYRHNLQVVEEAYEKNPAFREAIRTIIRNGRKDRTEKIAHLTEEKLDRLADYILDELPLYANGAQANGAATVHTLTLYPALTMLDELCTGLWQGTCFPEVAAQLDLSNRTAILDAYVE
;
A
#
# COMPACT_ATOMS: atom_id res chain seq x y z
N MET A 1 -11.09 2.19 17.39
CA MET A 1 -9.87 2.20 16.54
C MET A 1 -8.80 2.85 17.37
N ARG A 2 -7.75 2.10 17.71
CA ARG A 2 -6.59 2.58 18.45
C ARG A 2 -5.53 3.02 17.47
N ILE A 3 -5.09 4.28 17.56
CA ILE A 3 -3.98 4.79 16.75
C ILE A 3 -2.73 4.80 17.62
N GLU A 4 -1.72 4.02 17.25
CA GLU A 4 -0.45 3.95 17.99
C GLU A 4 0.52 5.05 17.56
N LYS A 5 0.58 5.37 16.27
CA LYS A 5 1.53 6.32 15.68
C LYS A 5 0.92 7.10 14.52
N TYR A 6 1.42 8.32 14.36
CA TYR A 6 1.08 9.24 13.27
C TYR A 6 2.38 9.56 12.52
N LEU A 7 2.45 9.24 11.23
CA LEU A 7 3.59 9.58 10.37
C LEU A 7 3.19 10.69 9.41
N ASN A 8 3.95 11.79 9.42
CA ASN A 8 3.75 12.98 8.58
C ASN A 8 2.35 13.63 8.72
N THR A 9 1.67 13.43 9.85
CA THR A 9 0.39 14.07 10.21
C THR A 9 0.28 14.20 11.73
N THR A 10 -0.73 14.92 12.23
CA THR A 10 -1.07 14.99 13.65
C THR A 10 -2.51 14.53 13.93
N PRO A 11 -2.88 14.22 15.20
CA PRO A 11 -4.27 13.93 15.56
C PRO A 11 -5.23 15.07 15.19
N GLU A 12 -4.80 16.33 15.29
CA GLU A 12 -5.61 17.50 14.94
C GLU A 12 -5.87 17.58 13.43
N GLU A 13 -4.87 17.27 12.60
CA GLU A 13 -5.01 17.22 11.14
C GLU A 13 -5.99 16.13 10.70
N VAL A 14 -5.93 14.96 11.34
CA VAL A 14 -6.87 13.85 11.13
C VAL A 14 -8.28 14.23 11.59
N GLY A 15 -8.41 14.78 12.80
CA GLY A 15 -9.71 15.19 13.37
C GLY A 15 -10.40 16.31 12.59
N SER A 16 -9.61 17.19 11.95
CA SER A 16 -10.11 18.26 11.07
C SER A 16 -10.35 17.80 9.62
N ARG A 17 -10.22 16.50 9.33
CA ARG A 17 -10.51 15.89 8.01
C ARG A 17 -9.71 16.54 6.87
N ARG A 18 -8.42 16.80 7.07
CA ARG A 18 -7.57 17.42 6.04
C ARG A 18 -7.28 16.51 4.84
N HIS A 19 -7.47 15.20 4.98
CA HIS A 19 -7.06 14.22 4.01
C HIS A 19 -8.24 13.37 3.52
N ASP A 20 -8.23 13.04 2.23
CA ASP A 20 -8.96 11.89 1.72
C ASP A 20 -8.20 10.60 2.07
N ILE A 21 -8.94 9.57 2.48
CA ILE A 21 -8.36 8.38 3.11
C ILE A 21 -8.34 7.24 2.10
N TRP A 22 -7.23 6.51 2.02
CA TRP A 22 -7.19 5.24 1.33
C TRP A 22 -6.81 4.08 2.25
N LEU A 23 -7.29 2.88 1.90
CA LEU A 23 -7.01 1.64 2.62
C LEU A 23 -6.37 0.65 1.64
N GLY A 24 -5.10 0.34 1.86
CA GLY A 24 -4.38 -0.70 1.10
C GLY A 24 -4.64 -2.09 1.70
N ILE A 25 -5.16 -3.02 0.91
CA ILE A 25 -5.50 -4.36 1.36
C ILE A 25 -4.53 -5.38 0.77
N SER A 26 -3.63 -5.87 1.63
CA SER A 26 -2.72 -6.97 1.28
C SER A 26 -3.39 -8.32 1.47
N LEU A 27 -3.43 -9.14 0.42
CA LEU A 27 -4.12 -10.45 0.40
C LEU A 27 -3.47 -11.51 1.31
N GLY A 28 -2.25 -11.26 1.80
CA GLY A 28 -1.57 -12.15 2.76
C GLY A 28 -1.84 -11.80 4.23
N ASN A 29 -2.44 -10.64 4.49
CA ASN A 29 -2.60 -10.13 5.84
C ASN A 29 -3.92 -10.61 6.47
N LYS A 30 -3.81 -11.60 7.37
CA LYS A 30 -4.95 -12.18 8.10
C LYS A 30 -5.67 -11.20 9.02
N TYR A 31 -5.11 -10.00 9.24
CA TYR A 31 -5.75 -8.95 10.01
C TYR A 31 -6.98 -8.36 9.29
N PHE A 32 -7.09 -8.46 7.97
CA PHE A 32 -8.21 -7.90 7.21
C PHE A 32 -9.42 -8.86 7.13
N THR A 33 -9.98 -9.18 8.29
CA THR A 33 -11.27 -9.89 8.41
C THR A 33 -12.43 -8.96 8.02
N ALA A 34 -13.62 -9.52 7.75
CA ALA A 34 -14.81 -8.71 7.45
C ALA A 34 -15.14 -7.69 8.57
N GLU A 35 -15.08 -8.13 9.83
CA GLU A 35 -15.31 -7.29 11.01
C GLU A 35 -14.28 -6.16 11.11
N HIS A 36 -12.99 -6.47 10.90
CA HIS A 36 -11.97 -5.45 10.92
C HIS A 36 -12.19 -4.44 9.78
N MET A 37 -12.56 -4.92 8.59
CA MET A 37 -12.81 -4.06 7.44
C MET A 37 -13.99 -3.13 7.65
N GLU A 38 -15.08 -3.59 8.25
CA GLU A 38 -16.19 -2.74 8.66
C GLU A 38 -15.70 -1.59 9.55
N ARG A 39 -14.83 -1.89 10.52
CA ARG A 39 -14.32 -0.89 11.46
C ARG A 39 -13.33 0.09 10.83
N TYR A 40 -12.47 -0.35 9.92
CA TYR A 40 -11.62 0.56 9.14
C TYR A 40 -12.44 1.47 8.24
N ILE A 41 -13.42 0.92 7.50
CA ILE A 41 -14.24 1.70 6.56
C ILE A 41 -15.08 2.72 7.33
N THR A 42 -15.72 2.31 8.43
CA THR A 42 -16.50 3.22 9.28
C THR A 42 -15.63 4.33 9.86
N TRP A 43 -14.43 4.00 10.34
CA TRP A 43 -13.50 5.01 10.85
C TRP A 43 -13.06 5.97 9.74
N ALA A 44 -12.72 5.45 8.55
CA ALA A 44 -12.31 6.26 7.41
C ALA A 44 -13.41 7.22 6.98
N LEU A 45 -14.66 6.76 6.88
CA LEU A 45 -15.81 7.62 6.56
C LEU A 45 -16.03 8.76 7.57
N ALA A 46 -15.71 8.54 8.85
CA ALA A 46 -15.85 9.55 9.89
C ALA A 46 -14.74 10.63 9.86
N HIS A 47 -13.60 10.34 9.23
CA HIS A 47 -12.40 11.20 9.27
C HIS A 47 -11.92 11.65 7.89
N THR A 48 -12.49 11.11 6.82
CA THR A 48 -12.14 11.52 5.47
C THR A 48 -12.70 12.89 5.14
N LYS A 49 -11.98 13.63 4.29
CA LYS A 49 -12.43 14.93 3.79
C LYS A 49 -13.68 14.80 2.93
N GLU A 50 -13.61 13.97 1.88
CA GLU A 50 -14.67 13.81 0.89
C GLU A 50 -14.92 12.33 0.57
N ARG A 51 -13.87 11.53 0.34
CA ARG A 51 -14.01 10.15 -0.18
C ARG A 51 -13.01 9.17 0.43
N VAL A 52 -13.44 7.91 0.51
CA VAL A 52 -12.60 6.77 0.89
C VAL A 52 -12.27 5.94 -0.34
N LEU A 53 -11.00 5.63 -0.54
CA LEU A 53 -10.54 4.68 -1.55
C LEU A 53 -10.09 3.39 -0.88
N ILE A 54 -10.47 2.24 -1.42
CA ILE A 54 -9.98 0.94 -0.97
C ILE A 54 -9.30 0.28 -2.16
N VAL A 55 -8.03 -0.08 -1.98
CA VAL A 55 -7.19 -0.66 -3.04
C VAL A 55 -6.82 -2.09 -2.67
N ILE A 56 -7.24 -3.06 -3.48
CA ILE A 56 -6.84 -4.46 -3.30
C ILE A 56 -5.54 -4.71 -4.07
N GLY A 57 -4.47 -5.07 -3.35
CA GLY A 57 -3.14 -5.40 -3.89
C GLY A 57 -3.07 -6.77 -4.56
N ASP A 58 -3.96 -7.07 -5.50
CA ASP A 58 -4.08 -8.41 -6.09
C ASP A 58 -3.01 -8.70 -7.15
N ALA A 59 -2.89 -7.87 -8.19
CA ALA A 59 -1.93 -8.09 -9.27
C ALA A 59 -0.49 -8.13 -8.75
N ILE A 60 -0.12 -7.21 -7.86
CA ILE A 60 1.21 -7.15 -7.24
C ILE A 60 1.51 -8.39 -6.39
N GLN A 61 0.50 -8.98 -5.74
CA GLN A 61 0.67 -10.20 -4.94
C GLN A 61 1.11 -11.41 -5.79
N ALA A 62 0.95 -11.35 -7.12
CA ALA A 62 1.42 -12.40 -8.01
C ALA A 62 2.91 -12.69 -7.83
N VAL A 63 3.75 -11.66 -7.63
CA VAL A 63 5.20 -11.87 -7.50
C VAL A 63 5.58 -12.62 -6.21
N ASN A 64 4.89 -12.31 -5.12
CA ASN A 64 5.00 -13.05 -3.87
C ASN A 64 4.62 -14.53 -4.07
N ILE A 65 3.54 -14.81 -4.79
CA ILE A 65 3.11 -16.19 -5.05
C ILE A 65 4.08 -16.90 -6.01
N GLU A 66 4.57 -16.22 -7.03
CA GLU A 66 5.53 -16.75 -7.99
C GLU A 66 6.79 -17.24 -7.28
N VAL A 67 7.44 -16.36 -6.51
CA VAL A 67 8.71 -16.63 -5.85
C VAL A 67 8.52 -17.51 -4.61
N LEU A 68 7.57 -17.16 -3.73
CA LEU A 68 7.41 -17.83 -2.44
C LEU A 68 6.59 -19.11 -2.53
N ASP A 69 5.79 -19.35 -3.57
CA ASP A 69 5.07 -20.62 -3.74
C ASP A 69 5.58 -21.42 -4.95
N SER A 70 6.69 -20.97 -5.56
CA SER A 70 7.34 -21.61 -6.71
C SER A 70 6.36 -21.88 -7.86
N ARG A 71 5.53 -20.87 -8.18
CA ARG A 71 4.52 -20.94 -9.25
C ARG A 71 5.04 -20.26 -10.51
N THR A 72 4.55 -20.68 -11.67
CA THR A 72 4.79 -19.93 -12.91
C THR A 72 4.10 -18.56 -12.85
N PRO A 73 4.59 -17.52 -13.54
CA PRO A 73 3.98 -16.19 -13.53
C PRO A 73 2.47 -16.21 -13.85
N HIS A 74 2.07 -17.00 -14.86
CA HIS A 74 0.66 -17.16 -15.23
C HIS A 74 -0.19 -17.76 -14.09
N HIS A 75 0.29 -18.83 -13.44
CA HIS A 75 -0.44 -19.45 -12.34
C HIS A 75 -0.43 -18.57 -11.08
N ALA A 76 0.64 -17.83 -10.84
CA ALA A 76 0.77 -16.90 -9.73
C ALA A 76 -0.23 -15.76 -9.87
N LEU A 77 -0.30 -15.11 -11.03
CA LEU A 77 -1.27 -14.06 -11.33
C LEU A 77 -2.71 -14.57 -11.24
N LYS A 78 -3.01 -15.73 -11.84
CA LYS A 78 -4.35 -16.33 -11.75
C LYS A 78 -4.76 -16.58 -10.30
N ARG A 79 -3.83 -17.05 -9.46
CA ARG A 79 -4.10 -17.25 -8.04
C ARG A 79 -4.27 -15.92 -7.29
N ALA A 80 -3.42 -14.94 -7.57
CA ALA A 80 -3.48 -13.62 -6.93
C ALA A 80 -4.82 -12.93 -7.22
N ARG A 81 -5.27 -12.95 -8.48
CA ARG A 81 -6.59 -12.44 -8.88
C ARG A 81 -7.74 -13.16 -8.19
N LYS A 82 -7.68 -14.49 -8.09
CA LYS A 82 -8.70 -15.26 -7.36
C LYS A 82 -8.79 -14.84 -5.88
N LEU A 83 -7.65 -14.71 -5.20
CA LEU A 83 -7.61 -14.21 -3.82
C LEU A 83 -8.15 -12.76 -3.74
N GLY A 84 -7.83 -11.93 -4.74
CA GLY A 84 -8.39 -10.59 -4.89
C GLY A 84 -9.90 -10.59 -5.03
N ASP A 85 -10.48 -11.51 -5.82
CA ASP A 85 -11.92 -11.64 -6.02
C ASP A 85 -12.63 -12.05 -4.73
N GLU A 86 -12.04 -12.99 -3.98
CA GLU A 86 -12.52 -13.41 -2.67
C GLU A 86 -12.55 -12.21 -1.70
N GLN A 87 -11.45 -11.46 -1.59
CA GLN A 87 -11.38 -10.28 -0.73
C GLN A 87 -12.32 -9.15 -1.21
N HIS A 88 -12.44 -8.95 -2.52
CA HIS A 88 -13.34 -7.97 -3.11
C HIS A 88 -14.79 -8.28 -2.76
N ALA A 89 -15.21 -9.54 -2.81
CA ALA A 89 -16.56 -9.94 -2.42
C ALA A 89 -16.83 -9.65 -0.94
N VAL A 90 -15.88 -9.94 -0.06
CA VAL A 90 -15.96 -9.62 1.38
C VAL A 90 -16.13 -8.12 1.60
N ILE A 91 -15.25 -7.30 1.02
CA ILE A 91 -15.29 -5.84 1.22
C ILE A 91 -16.54 -5.23 0.58
N SER A 92 -16.97 -5.73 -0.59
CA SER A 92 -18.20 -5.28 -1.24
C SER A 92 -19.43 -5.55 -0.37
N ALA A 93 -19.49 -6.69 0.32
CA ALA A 93 -20.56 -6.99 1.25
C ALA A 93 -20.56 -6.04 2.45
N VAL A 94 -19.39 -5.69 2.98
CA VAL A 94 -19.25 -4.69 4.04
C VAL A 94 -19.74 -3.31 3.57
N ILE A 95 -19.33 -2.87 2.37
CA ILE A 95 -19.78 -1.60 1.79
C ILE A 95 -21.30 -1.60 1.58
N ALA A 96 -21.86 -2.69 1.05
CA ALA A 96 -23.30 -2.79 0.79
C ALA A 96 -24.17 -2.74 2.06
N ALA A 97 -23.59 -3.06 3.23
CA ALA A 97 -24.26 -2.96 4.53
C ALA A 97 -24.29 -1.52 5.09
N LEU A 98 -23.50 -0.60 4.54
CA LEU A 98 -23.49 0.81 4.97
C LEU A 98 -24.78 1.54 4.54
N PRO A 99 -25.14 2.65 5.20
CA PRO A 99 -26.18 3.56 4.70
C PRO A 99 -25.90 4.00 3.25
N PRO A 100 -26.92 4.10 2.36
CA PRO A 100 -26.71 4.41 0.93
C PRO A 100 -25.85 5.65 0.66
N ALA A 101 -26.07 6.72 1.43
CA ALA A 101 -25.30 7.96 1.30
C ALA A 101 -23.79 7.78 1.62
N GLN A 102 -23.43 6.79 2.46
CA GLN A 102 -22.03 6.47 2.75
C GLN A 102 -21.42 5.55 1.70
N GLN A 103 -22.22 4.68 1.06
CA GLN A 103 -21.75 3.80 -0.01
C GLN A 103 -21.15 4.62 -1.17
N GLU A 104 -21.78 5.73 -1.53
CA GLU A 104 -21.33 6.63 -2.62
C GLU A 104 -19.98 7.33 -2.34
N LEU A 105 -19.56 7.35 -1.07
CA LEU A 105 -18.28 7.93 -0.64
C LEU A 105 -17.12 6.92 -0.72
N VAL A 106 -17.42 5.62 -0.82
CA VAL A 106 -16.42 4.56 -0.85
C VAL A 106 -16.22 4.06 -2.28
N ARG A 107 -14.98 4.12 -2.77
CA ARG A 107 -14.59 3.49 -4.03
C ARG A 107 -13.70 2.28 -3.75
N LEU A 108 -14.14 1.10 -4.16
CA LEU A 108 -13.35 -0.13 -4.12
C LEU A 108 -12.73 -0.38 -5.50
N VAL A 109 -11.41 -0.56 -5.56
CA VAL A 109 -10.66 -0.77 -6.80
C VAL A 109 -9.58 -1.85 -6.65
N ARG A 110 -9.09 -2.35 -7.78
CA ARG A 110 -7.89 -3.18 -7.86
C ARG A 110 -6.63 -2.33 -7.98
N PHE A 111 -5.47 -2.94 -7.73
CA PHE A 111 -4.19 -2.25 -7.80
C PHE A 111 -3.92 -1.64 -9.18
N GLU A 112 -4.20 -2.38 -10.25
CA GLU A 112 -4.03 -1.90 -11.65
C GLU A 112 -4.86 -0.63 -11.94
N GLU A 113 -5.89 -0.34 -11.15
CA GLU A 113 -6.73 0.85 -11.29
C GLU A 113 -6.18 2.09 -10.59
N VAL A 114 -5.04 2.01 -9.89
CA VAL A 114 -4.37 3.18 -9.26
C VAL A 114 -2.99 3.49 -9.84
N THR A 115 -2.53 2.71 -10.82
CA THR A 115 -1.19 2.86 -11.43
C THR A 115 -1.17 3.73 -12.68
N GLY A 116 -2.33 4.20 -13.16
CA GLY A 116 -2.43 4.95 -14.42
C GLY A 116 -2.06 6.44 -14.29
N ALA A 117 -2.05 6.98 -13.08
CA ALA A 117 -1.74 8.39 -12.84
C ALA A 117 -0.30 8.73 -13.27
N GLN A 118 -0.09 9.92 -13.84
CA GLN A 118 1.26 10.34 -14.28
C GLN A 118 2.26 10.43 -13.10
N PRO A 119 1.89 10.96 -11.92
CA PRO A 119 2.81 10.99 -10.78
C PRO A 119 3.19 9.58 -10.28
N TYR A 120 2.27 8.61 -10.36
CA TYR A 120 2.58 7.20 -10.04
C TYR A 120 3.67 6.66 -10.97
N ARG A 121 3.47 6.79 -12.29
CA ARG A 121 4.39 6.23 -13.30
C ARG A 121 5.77 6.90 -13.25
N HIS A 122 5.80 8.21 -13.04
CA HIS A 122 7.05 8.95 -12.84
C HIS A 122 7.80 8.43 -11.61
N ASN A 123 7.13 8.35 -10.47
CA ASN A 123 7.75 7.89 -9.23
C ASN A 123 8.18 6.42 -9.31
N LEU A 124 7.41 5.56 -10.00
CA LEU A 124 7.79 4.17 -10.25
C LEU A 124 9.11 4.10 -11.00
N GLN A 125 9.23 4.83 -12.11
CA GLN A 125 10.47 4.90 -12.88
C GLN A 125 11.66 5.36 -12.01
N VAL A 126 11.47 6.39 -11.19
CA VAL A 126 12.52 6.89 -10.30
C VAL A 126 12.99 5.81 -9.30
N VAL A 127 12.06 5.08 -8.67
CA VAL A 127 12.44 4.05 -7.69
C VAL A 127 13.03 2.80 -8.36
N GLU A 128 12.57 2.42 -9.56
CA GLU A 128 13.16 1.34 -10.35
C GLU A 128 14.59 1.69 -10.78
N GLU A 129 14.81 2.91 -11.28
CA GLU A 129 16.14 3.38 -11.64
C GLU A 129 17.07 3.46 -10.42
N ALA A 130 16.55 3.90 -9.27
CA ALA A 130 17.30 3.89 -8.02
C ALA A 130 17.67 2.47 -7.58
N TYR A 131 16.74 1.52 -7.71
CA TYR A 131 16.99 0.11 -7.39
C TYR A 131 18.08 -0.50 -8.28
N GLU A 132 18.09 -0.16 -9.56
CA GLU A 132 19.12 -0.63 -10.50
C GLU A 132 20.49 0.00 -10.22
N LYS A 133 20.53 1.33 -10.04
CA LYS A 133 21.77 2.13 -10.08
C LYS A 133 22.37 2.41 -8.71
N ASN A 134 21.60 2.34 -7.62
CA ASN A 134 22.05 2.63 -6.26
C ASN A 134 22.10 1.35 -5.41
N PRO A 135 23.30 0.77 -5.17
CA PRO A 135 23.43 -0.45 -4.38
C PRO A 135 22.90 -0.34 -2.94
N ALA A 136 22.98 0.85 -2.33
CA ALA A 136 22.49 1.06 -0.97
C ALA A 136 20.96 1.08 -0.93
N PHE A 137 20.32 1.70 -1.93
CA PHE A 137 18.86 1.67 -2.07
C PHE A 137 18.36 0.24 -2.32
N ARG A 138 19.01 -0.48 -3.23
CA ARG A 138 18.72 -1.90 -3.49
C ARG A 138 18.79 -2.75 -2.23
N GLU A 139 19.85 -2.58 -1.43
CA GLU A 139 20.01 -3.35 -0.19
C GLU A 139 18.97 -2.98 0.87
N ALA A 140 18.55 -1.72 0.95
CA ALA A 140 17.45 -1.31 1.82
C ALA A 140 16.13 -2.02 1.46
N ILE A 141 15.80 -2.09 0.17
CA ILE A 141 14.63 -2.82 -0.33
C ILE A 141 14.76 -4.32 -0.04
N ARG A 142 15.92 -4.95 -0.31
CA ARG A 142 16.14 -6.37 0.02
C ARG A 142 16.03 -6.63 1.52
N THR A 143 16.46 -5.70 2.36
CA THR A 143 16.31 -5.77 3.82
C THR A 143 14.84 -5.73 4.24
N ILE A 144 14.03 -4.85 3.64
CA ILE A 144 12.58 -4.81 3.85
C ILE A 144 11.96 -6.17 3.51
N ILE A 145 12.31 -6.78 2.37
CA ILE A 145 11.81 -8.10 1.95
C ILE A 145 12.17 -9.18 2.96
N ARG A 146 13.45 -9.23 3.41
CA ARG A 146 13.92 -10.22 4.38
C ARG A 146 13.20 -10.14 5.73
N ASN A 147 12.79 -8.94 6.14
CA ASN A 147 12.18 -8.71 7.45
C ASN A 147 10.64 -8.61 7.42
N GLY A 148 10.03 -8.35 6.25
CA GLY A 148 8.61 -8.04 6.12
C GLY A 148 7.66 -9.23 6.25
N ARG A 149 8.15 -10.46 6.07
CA ARG A 149 7.33 -11.70 6.12
C ARG A 149 7.85 -12.67 7.17
N LYS A 150 7.55 -12.36 8.43
CA LYS A 150 7.91 -13.22 9.58
C LYS A 150 7.35 -14.64 9.48
N ASP A 151 6.24 -14.83 8.77
CA ASP A 151 5.63 -16.13 8.48
C ASP A 151 6.39 -16.93 7.41
N ARG A 152 7.35 -16.32 6.71
CA ARG A 152 8.12 -16.92 5.60
C ARG A 152 9.64 -16.73 5.74
N THR A 153 10.13 -16.35 6.92
CA THR A 153 11.54 -16.04 7.17
C THR A 153 12.49 -17.12 6.67
N GLU A 154 12.24 -18.39 6.99
CA GLU A 154 13.09 -19.51 6.57
C GLU A 154 13.16 -19.63 5.05
N LYS A 155 12.02 -19.51 4.37
CA LYS A 155 11.99 -19.57 2.90
C LYS A 155 12.76 -18.41 2.27
N ILE A 156 12.59 -17.20 2.81
CA ILE A 156 13.24 -15.99 2.29
C ILE A 156 14.75 -16.05 2.50
N ALA A 157 15.22 -16.56 3.63
CA ALA A 157 16.65 -16.73 3.93
C ALA A 157 17.40 -17.64 2.94
N HIS A 158 16.69 -18.50 2.22
CA HIS A 158 17.25 -19.41 1.22
C HIS A 158 17.00 -18.98 -0.24
N LEU A 159 16.46 -17.79 -0.47
CA LEU A 159 16.29 -17.26 -1.83
C LEU A 159 17.64 -16.83 -2.43
N THR A 160 17.76 -17.00 -3.75
CA THR A 160 18.85 -16.41 -4.51
C THR A 160 18.65 -14.89 -4.63
N GLU A 161 19.71 -14.15 -4.91
CA GLU A 161 19.61 -12.70 -5.13
C GLU A 161 18.64 -12.36 -6.28
N GLU A 162 18.62 -13.14 -7.36
CA GLU A 162 17.65 -12.97 -8.46
C GLU A 162 16.19 -13.09 -7.99
N LYS A 163 15.90 -14.00 -7.05
CA LYS A 163 14.56 -14.16 -6.47
C LYS A 163 14.22 -13.03 -5.50
N LEU A 164 15.21 -12.49 -4.79
CA LEU A 164 15.03 -11.30 -3.96
C LEU A 164 14.76 -10.07 -4.84
N ASP A 165 15.44 -9.96 -5.98
CA ASP A 165 15.20 -8.89 -6.96
C ASP A 165 13.81 -8.99 -7.53
N ARG A 166 13.36 -10.19 -7.89
CA ARG A 166 11.97 -10.40 -8.31
C ARG A 166 10.97 -10.02 -7.22
N LEU A 167 11.23 -10.33 -5.95
CA LEU A 167 10.35 -9.91 -4.85
C LEU A 167 10.35 -8.39 -4.62
N ALA A 168 11.38 -7.68 -5.07
CA ALA A 168 11.47 -6.23 -4.91
C ALA A 168 10.38 -5.51 -5.71
N ASP A 169 9.96 -6.06 -6.85
CA ASP A 169 8.87 -5.51 -7.68
C ASP A 169 7.63 -5.19 -6.84
N TYR A 170 7.28 -6.05 -5.86
CA TYR A 170 6.14 -5.80 -4.96
C TYR A 170 6.31 -4.48 -4.19
N ILE A 171 7.49 -4.25 -3.61
CA ILE A 171 7.78 -3.07 -2.79
C ILE A 171 7.91 -1.83 -3.69
N LEU A 172 8.58 -1.97 -4.83
CA LEU A 172 8.78 -0.90 -5.81
C LEU A 172 7.44 -0.41 -6.37
N ASP A 173 6.50 -1.31 -6.65
CA ASP A 173 5.15 -0.97 -7.12
C ASP A 173 4.34 -0.19 -6.08
N GLU A 174 4.52 -0.47 -4.78
CA GLU A 174 3.80 0.19 -3.69
C GLU A 174 4.34 1.60 -3.38
N LEU A 175 5.66 1.81 -3.47
CA LEU A 175 6.33 3.07 -3.09
C LEU A 175 5.70 4.33 -3.71
N PRO A 176 5.33 4.38 -5.00
CA PRO A 176 4.69 5.56 -5.59
C PRO A 176 3.36 5.97 -4.92
N LEU A 177 2.56 5.01 -4.44
CA LEU A 177 1.31 5.30 -3.73
C LEU A 177 1.58 5.95 -2.37
N TYR A 178 2.64 5.52 -1.69
CA TYR A 178 3.08 6.16 -0.44
C TYR A 178 3.73 7.52 -0.70
N ALA A 179 4.45 7.70 -1.81
CA ALA A 179 5.08 8.96 -2.17
C ALA A 179 4.08 10.09 -2.44
N ASN A 180 2.99 9.81 -3.16
CA ASN A 180 2.07 10.85 -3.66
C ASN A 180 0.59 10.63 -3.35
N GLY A 181 0.25 9.54 -2.66
CA GLY A 181 -1.12 9.16 -2.39
C GLY A 181 -1.68 8.27 -3.50
N ALA A 182 -2.87 7.73 -3.24
CA ALA A 182 -3.55 6.85 -4.18
C ALA A 182 -4.66 7.60 -4.92
N GLN A 183 -4.68 7.47 -6.23
CA GLN A 183 -5.71 8.03 -7.10
C GLN A 183 -6.21 6.93 -8.03
N ALA A 184 -7.51 6.66 -7.98
CA ALA A 184 -8.13 5.75 -8.92
C ALA A 184 -8.15 6.37 -10.33
N ASN A 185 -7.95 5.55 -11.37
CA ASN A 185 -7.92 5.98 -12.75
C ASN A 185 -9.20 6.77 -13.11
N GLY A 186 -8.99 7.95 -13.70
CA GLY A 186 -10.06 8.89 -14.07
C GLY A 186 -10.69 9.66 -12.90
N ALA A 187 -10.25 9.46 -11.66
CA ALA A 187 -10.71 10.25 -10.51
C ALA A 187 -9.96 11.58 -10.40
N ALA A 188 -10.62 12.60 -9.90
CA ALA A 188 -9.98 13.89 -9.55
C ALA A 188 -9.33 13.84 -8.16
N THR A 189 -9.88 13.06 -7.23
CA THR A 189 -9.44 13.01 -5.82
C THR A 189 -8.19 12.16 -5.66
N VAL A 190 -7.18 12.74 -4.99
CA VAL A 190 -5.99 12.02 -4.50
C VAL A 190 -6.16 11.75 -3.02
N HIS A 191 -5.98 10.50 -2.60
CA HIS A 191 -6.11 10.09 -1.21
C HIS A 191 -4.73 10.05 -0.58
N THR A 192 -4.51 10.88 0.42
CA THR A 192 -3.18 11.15 0.97
C THR A 192 -2.94 10.53 2.34
N LEU A 193 -3.98 10.05 3.02
CA LEU A 193 -3.84 9.40 4.33
C LEU A 193 -4.17 7.91 4.21
N THR A 194 -3.27 7.05 4.66
CA THR A 194 -3.53 5.61 4.76
C THR A 194 -3.49 5.13 6.20
N LEU A 195 -4.27 4.08 6.47
CA LEU A 195 -4.28 3.39 7.74
C LEU A 195 -3.87 1.96 7.52
N TYR A 196 -2.89 1.51 8.29
CA TYR A 196 -2.41 0.15 8.22
C TYR A 196 -2.03 -0.36 9.61
N PRO A 197 -2.31 -1.63 9.95
CA PRO A 197 -1.85 -2.20 11.19
C PRO A 197 -0.36 -2.53 11.11
N ALA A 198 0.39 -2.17 12.15
CA ALA A 198 1.80 -2.49 12.35
C ALA A 198 2.73 -1.88 11.30
N LEU A 199 3.26 -0.69 11.61
CA LEU A 199 4.31 -0.09 10.80
C LEU A 199 5.51 -1.02 10.63
N THR A 200 6.10 -0.93 9.46
CA THR A 200 7.20 -1.74 8.97
C THR A 200 8.36 -0.84 8.52
N MET A 201 9.46 -1.48 8.11
CA MET A 201 10.59 -0.78 7.50
C MET A 201 10.24 -0.07 6.18
N LEU A 202 9.15 -0.46 5.51
CA LEU A 202 8.65 0.25 4.33
C LEU A 202 8.16 1.65 4.70
N ASP A 203 7.42 1.77 5.80
CA ASP A 203 6.89 3.04 6.28
C ASP A 203 7.99 4.00 6.72
N GLU A 204 9.06 3.46 7.32
CA GLU A 204 10.28 4.21 7.66
C GLU A 204 11.03 4.69 6.42
N LEU A 205 11.19 3.83 5.40
CA LEU A 205 11.77 4.20 4.12
C LEU A 205 10.97 5.31 3.45
N CYS A 206 9.63 5.18 3.40
CA CYS A 206 8.76 6.19 2.82
C CYS A 206 8.92 7.54 3.54
N THR A 207 8.87 7.53 4.88
CA THR A 207 9.05 8.74 5.68
C THR A 207 10.41 9.40 5.44
N GLY A 208 11.47 8.59 5.35
CA GLY A 208 12.81 9.09 5.09
C GLY A 208 12.96 9.68 3.68
N LEU A 209 12.32 9.08 2.67
CA LEU A 209 12.29 9.61 1.31
C LEU A 209 11.55 10.95 1.26
N TRP A 210 10.38 11.07 1.90
CA TRP A 210 9.61 12.31 1.92
C TRP A 210 10.37 13.47 2.58
N GLN A 211 11.15 13.16 3.62
CA GLN A 211 11.92 14.15 4.36
C GLN A 211 13.30 14.40 3.75
N GLY A 212 13.70 13.65 2.72
CA GLY A 212 15.04 13.66 2.16
C GLY A 212 16.13 13.24 3.16
N THR A 213 15.77 12.53 4.23
CA THR A 213 16.70 12.06 5.27
C THR A 213 17.32 10.71 4.92
N CYS A 214 16.69 9.93 4.03
CA CYS A 214 17.30 8.78 3.38
C CYS A 214 17.26 8.94 1.85
N PHE A 215 18.34 8.50 1.19
CA PHE A 215 18.51 8.55 -0.28
C PHE A 215 18.11 9.91 -0.89
N PRO A 216 18.73 11.03 -0.44
CA PRO A 216 18.35 12.38 -0.85
C PRO A 216 18.35 12.58 -2.38
N GLU A 217 19.22 11.88 -3.10
CA GLU A 217 19.28 11.87 -4.55
C GLU A 217 18.04 11.21 -5.21
N VAL A 218 17.45 10.21 -4.57
CA VAL A 218 16.20 9.58 -5.03
C VAL A 218 15.03 10.48 -4.66
N ALA A 219 15.00 10.96 -3.41
CA ALA A 219 13.97 11.88 -2.92
C ALA A 219 13.83 13.14 -3.79
N ALA A 220 14.96 13.71 -4.24
CA ALA A 220 14.97 14.90 -5.10
C ALA A 220 14.39 14.67 -6.51
N GLN A 221 14.29 13.41 -6.96
CA GLN A 221 13.75 13.05 -8.27
C GLN A 221 12.28 12.64 -8.22
N LEU A 222 11.78 12.26 -7.03
CA LEU A 222 10.36 11.97 -6.84
C LEU A 222 9.53 13.23 -7.05
N ASP A 223 8.44 13.09 -7.81
CA ASP A 223 7.35 14.05 -7.77
C ASP A 223 6.66 13.86 -6.41
N LEU A 224 6.83 14.80 -5.48
CA LEU A 224 6.18 14.79 -4.16
C LEU A 224 5.17 15.95 -4.07
N SER A 225 4.26 16.02 -5.03
CA SER A 225 3.25 17.08 -5.13
C SER A 225 2.19 17.03 -4.03
N ASN A 226 2.01 15.88 -3.36
CA ASN A 226 1.06 15.72 -2.27
C ASN A 226 1.77 15.35 -0.96
N ARG A 227 1.32 15.95 0.15
CA ARG A 227 1.75 15.53 1.49
C ARG A 227 0.96 14.29 1.91
N THR A 228 1.60 13.14 1.83
CA THR A 228 1.04 11.85 2.28
C THR A 228 1.31 11.60 3.76
N ALA A 229 0.49 10.74 4.37
CA ALA A 229 0.57 10.40 5.78
C ALA A 229 0.11 8.96 6.03
N ILE A 230 0.62 8.36 7.10
CA ILE A 230 0.32 6.97 7.50
C ILE A 230 -0.07 6.96 8.98
N LEU A 231 -1.12 6.20 9.31
CA LEU A 231 -1.51 5.89 10.68
C LEU A 231 -1.24 4.42 10.98
N ASP A 232 -0.52 4.16 12.08
CA ASP A 232 -0.45 2.83 12.68
C ASP A 232 -1.73 2.60 13.49
N ALA A 233 -2.66 1.82 12.94
CA ALA A 233 -4.03 1.76 13.42
C ALA A 233 -4.48 0.32 13.66
N TYR A 234 -5.16 0.07 14.78
CA TYR A 234 -5.66 -1.24 15.18
C TYR A 234 -7.14 -1.19 15.59
N VAL A 235 -7.86 -2.22 15.16
CA VAL A 235 -9.22 -2.58 15.59
C VAL A 235 -9.16 -3.15 17.02
N GLU A 236 -10.03 -2.67 17.91
CA GLU A 236 -10.11 -3.01 19.36
C GLU A 236 -11.38 -3.75 19.75
#